data_AF-A0A2E2K1V3-F1
#
_entry.id   AF-A0A2E2K1V3-F1
#
_cell.length_a   1.000
_cell.length_b   1.000
_cell.length_c   1.000
_cell.angle_alpha   90.00
_cell.angle_beta   90.00
_cell.angle_gamma   90.00
#
_symmetry.space_group_name_H-M   'P 1'
#
loop_
_entity.id
_entity.type
_entity.pdbx_description
1 polymer ?
#
loop_
_entity_poly.entity_id
_entity_poly.type
_entity_poly.pdbx_seq_one_letter_code
_entity_poly.pdbx_strand_id
1 'polypeptide(L)'
;MLLITLAVGSVQADKVLYRYLDDKGQVVLNDKLPPSAASRGYEIIRPDGRLVKSVDPALPADEMEAERLRQEEKAAQQRWDESLLLRYSSVADIEDAKRRALGDIQIRISILKGNLNYLKTQVEREEARAAEMERRNQDVSQTQKDTIATLKSQIADVEDLIAIREREKSQTAKRFDRDISRFSALLESIGRRR
;
A
#
# COMPACT_ATOMS: atom_id res chain seq x y z
N MET A 1 65.11 11.32 57.34
CA MET A 1 64.22 10.20 56.95
C MET A 1 63.37 10.63 55.78
N LEU A 2 63.52 9.88 54.67
CA LEU A 2 62.65 9.70 53.50
C LEU A 2 62.45 10.88 52.51
N LEU A 3 63.08 10.72 51.33
CA LEU A 3 62.94 11.49 50.10
C LEU A 3 61.79 10.97 49.22
N ILE A 4 60.99 11.91 48.69
CA ILE A 4 60.43 12.08 47.33
C ILE A 4 60.36 10.83 46.42
N THR A 5 59.18 10.50 45.89
CA THR A 5 58.89 10.57 44.42
C THR A 5 57.42 10.30 44.10
N LEU A 6 56.77 11.27 43.45
CA LEU A 6 55.45 11.13 42.83
C LEU A 6 55.69 10.89 41.32
N ALA A 7 55.47 9.66 40.86
CA ALA A 7 55.57 9.32 39.43
C ALA A 7 54.26 9.67 38.72
N VAL A 8 54.29 10.71 37.89
CA VAL A 8 53.20 11.02 36.96
C VAL A 8 53.39 10.14 35.72
N GLY A 9 52.60 9.06 35.62
CA GLY A 9 52.55 8.25 34.41
C GLY A 9 51.92 9.03 33.26
N SER A 10 52.69 9.28 32.21
CA SER A 10 52.17 9.86 30.96
C SER A 10 51.30 8.82 30.25
N VAL A 11 50.02 9.10 30.07
CA VAL A 11 49.13 8.33 29.19
C VAL A 11 49.56 8.63 27.76
N GLN A 12 50.33 7.72 27.14
CA GLN A 12 50.62 7.78 25.71
C GLN A 12 49.32 7.47 24.96
N ALA A 13 48.71 8.51 24.38
CA ALA A 13 47.67 8.32 23.40
C ALA A 13 48.30 7.68 22.15
N ASP A 14 47.99 6.40 21.90
CA ASP A 14 48.38 5.69 20.69
C ASP A 14 47.94 6.52 19.47
N LYS A 15 48.90 7.07 18.73
CA LYS A 15 48.64 7.94 17.57
C LYS A 15 48.04 7.09 16.45
N VAL A 16 46.75 7.22 16.18
CA VAL A 16 46.08 6.50 15.07
C VAL A 16 46.04 7.35 13.80
N LEU A 17 46.03 6.70 12.63
CA LEU A 17 45.88 7.35 11.33
C LEU A 17 44.61 6.84 10.64
N TYR A 18 43.98 7.70 9.85
CA TYR A 18 42.82 7.38 9.03
C TYR A 18 43.26 7.21 7.57
N ARG A 19 42.96 6.06 6.98
CA ARG A 19 43.16 5.74 5.58
C ARG A 19 41.81 5.80 4.86
N TYR A 20 41.68 6.65 3.84
CA TYR A 20 40.43 6.82 3.08
C TYR A 20 40.72 7.20 1.62
N LEU A 21 39.70 7.18 0.77
CA LEU A 21 39.78 7.64 -0.62
C LEU A 21 39.34 9.11 -0.73
N ASP A 22 40.19 9.94 -1.33
CA ASP A 22 39.84 11.33 -1.65
C ASP A 22 38.84 11.44 -2.82
N ASP A 23 38.41 12.66 -3.16
CA ASP A 23 37.43 12.89 -4.23
C ASP A 23 37.95 12.51 -5.63
N LYS A 24 39.26 12.21 -5.77
CA LYS A 24 39.93 11.74 -6.98
C LYS A 24 40.22 10.24 -6.95
N GLY A 25 39.76 9.52 -5.92
CA GLY A 25 39.98 8.09 -5.75
C GLY A 25 41.40 7.72 -5.30
N GLN A 26 42.18 8.66 -4.77
CA GLN A 26 43.52 8.40 -4.26
C GLN A 26 43.47 8.04 -2.78
N VAL A 27 44.28 7.08 -2.37
CA VAL A 27 44.41 6.67 -0.97
C VAL A 27 45.18 7.76 -0.20
N VAL A 28 44.51 8.36 0.78
CA VAL A 28 45.08 9.38 1.67
C VAL A 28 45.17 8.83 3.08
N LEU A 29 46.34 9.02 3.71
CA LEU A 29 46.55 8.77 5.13
C LEU A 29 46.63 10.12 5.84
N ASN A 30 45.75 10.34 6.81
CA ASN A 30 45.72 11.58 7.56
C ASN A 30 45.51 11.31 9.06
N ASP A 31 46.04 12.17 9.92
CA ASP A 31 45.80 12.12 11.37
C ASP A 31 44.40 12.59 11.76
N LYS A 32 43.69 13.24 10.83
CA LYS A 32 42.30 13.68 10.96
C LYS A 32 41.45 13.24 9.79
N LEU A 33 40.25 12.73 10.08
CA LEU A 33 39.26 12.34 9.07
C LEU A 33 38.43 13.56 8.64
N PRO A 34 38.45 13.96 7.35
CA PRO A 34 37.59 15.03 6.86
C PRO A 34 36.13 14.54 6.71
N PRO A 35 35.13 15.43 6.84
CA PRO A 35 33.72 15.05 6.75
C PRO A 35 33.33 14.36 5.43
N SER A 36 33.95 14.73 4.32
CA SER A 36 33.69 14.13 2.99
C SER A 36 34.13 12.67 2.89
N ALA A 37 35.14 12.25 3.66
CA ALA A 37 35.61 10.87 3.69
C ALA A 37 34.79 9.99 4.65
N ALA A 38 34.16 10.59 5.67
CA ALA A 38 33.35 9.86 6.63
C ALA A 38 32.13 9.17 5.99
N SER A 39 31.56 9.73 4.91
CA SER A 39 30.42 9.16 4.19
C SER A 39 30.80 8.05 3.20
N ARG A 40 32.06 8.01 2.74
CA ARG A 40 32.56 7.05 1.74
C ARG A 40 33.29 5.85 2.32
N GLY A 41 33.33 5.76 3.65
CA GLY A 41 34.06 4.72 4.36
C GLY A 41 35.55 5.05 4.53
N TYR A 42 36.12 4.55 5.61
CA TYR A 42 37.51 4.79 5.98
C TYR A 42 38.02 3.68 6.91
N GLU A 43 39.32 3.52 6.95
CA GLU A 43 40.00 2.59 7.83
C GLU A 43 40.82 3.35 8.87
N ILE A 44 40.85 2.85 10.10
CA ILE A 44 41.71 3.33 11.18
C ILE A 44 42.89 2.37 11.24
N ILE A 45 44.09 2.89 11.07
CA ILE A 45 45.34 2.12 11.09
C ILE A 45 46.27 2.66 12.18
N ARG A 46 47.11 1.79 12.74
CA ARG A 46 48.23 2.19 13.60
C ARG A 46 49.37 2.79 12.75
N PRO A 47 50.33 3.51 13.36
CA PRO A 47 51.48 4.06 12.65
C PRO A 47 52.38 3.01 11.99
N ASP A 48 52.32 1.76 12.47
CA ASP A 48 53.00 0.59 11.89
C ASP A 48 52.26 -0.01 10.68
N GLY A 49 51.15 0.61 10.26
CA GLY A 49 50.33 0.20 9.13
C GLY A 49 49.33 -0.92 9.43
N ARG A 50 49.23 -1.40 10.69
CA ARG A 50 48.25 -2.43 11.04
C ARG A 50 46.84 -1.85 11.11
N LEU A 51 45.90 -2.54 10.45
CA LEU A 51 44.48 -2.19 10.50
C LEU A 51 43.94 -2.40 11.92
N VAL A 52 43.34 -1.35 12.47
CA VAL A 52 42.65 -1.37 13.76
C VAL A 52 41.16 -1.58 13.56
N LYS A 53 40.55 -0.86 12.60
CA LYS A 53 39.11 -0.91 12.34
C LYS A 53 38.79 -0.43 10.92
N SER A 54 37.91 -1.11 10.21
CA SER A 54 37.32 -0.62 8.95
C SER A 54 35.91 -0.09 9.20
N VAL A 55 35.56 1.00 8.55
CA VAL A 55 34.22 1.59 8.53
C VAL A 55 33.79 1.68 7.07
N ASP A 56 32.78 0.91 6.70
CA ASP A 56 32.30 0.86 5.32
C ASP A 56 31.59 2.16 4.92
N PRO A 57 31.54 2.49 3.61
CA PRO A 57 30.74 3.59 3.10
C PRO A 57 29.29 3.53 3.57
N ALA A 58 28.64 4.68 3.74
CA ALA A 58 27.19 4.72 3.92
C ALA A 58 26.52 4.10 2.68
N LEU A 59 25.53 3.21 2.88
CA LEU A 59 24.76 2.64 1.77
C LEU A 59 24.22 3.77 0.89
N PRO A 60 24.30 3.65 -0.46
CA PRO A 60 23.72 4.65 -1.35
C PRO A 60 22.22 4.78 -1.06
N ALA A 61 21.69 6.01 -1.11
CA ALA A 61 20.34 6.33 -0.67
C ALA A 61 19.26 5.40 -1.28
N ASP A 62 19.46 4.94 -2.51
CA ASP A 62 18.55 4.04 -3.21
C ASP A 62 18.48 2.62 -2.59
N GLU A 63 19.60 2.12 -2.04
CA GLU A 63 19.62 0.82 -1.35
C GLU A 63 18.98 0.89 0.05
N MET A 64 19.10 2.04 0.72
CA MET A 64 18.39 2.30 1.98
C MET A 64 16.88 2.40 1.77
N GLU A 65 16.44 3.08 0.71
CA GLU A 65 15.03 3.17 0.33
C GLU A 65 14.45 1.78 -0.02
N ALA A 66 15.17 0.99 -0.83
CA ALA A 66 14.74 -0.35 -1.20
C ALA A 66 14.63 -1.29 0.02
N GLU A 67 15.59 -1.24 0.95
CA GLU A 67 15.52 -2.05 2.18
C GLU A 67 14.39 -1.57 3.09
N ARG A 68 14.16 -0.25 3.19
CA ARG A 68 13.04 0.28 3.98
C ARG A 68 11.69 -0.17 3.41
N LEU A 69 11.50 -0.11 2.09
CA LEU A 69 10.29 -0.62 1.42
C LEU A 69 10.10 -2.12 1.67
N ARG A 70 11.15 -2.93 1.60
CA ARG A 70 11.07 -4.37 1.93
C ARG A 70 10.65 -4.63 3.36
N GLN A 71 11.15 -3.83 4.31
CA GLN A 71 10.76 -3.94 5.72
C GLN A 71 9.31 -3.52 5.95
N GLU A 72 8.87 -2.45 5.29
CA GLU A 72 7.48 -1.99 5.31
C GLU A 72 6.52 -3.04 4.73
N GLU A 73 6.86 -3.65 3.59
CA GLU A 73 6.08 -4.74 2.99
C GLU A 73 5.98 -5.96 3.91
N LYS A 74 7.10 -6.37 4.53
CA LYS A 74 7.10 -7.47 5.51
C LYS A 74 6.23 -7.15 6.72
N ALA A 75 6.33 -5.94 7.26
CA ALA A 75 5.51 -5.51 8.38
C ALA A 75 4.02 -5.44 8.01
N ALA A 76 3.70 -4.95 6.81
CA ALA A 76 2.33 -4.94 6.30
C ALA A 76 1.76 -6.36 6.14
N GLN A 77 2.56 -7.28 5.61
CA GLN A 77 2.15 -8.69 5.48
C GLN A 77 1.92 -9.33 6.84
N GLN A 78 2.81 -9.12 7.83
CA GLN A 78 2.64 -9.64 9.18
C GLN A 78 1.37 -9.11 9.85
N ARG A 79 1.11 -7.80 9.74
CA ARG A 79 -0.13 -7.19 10.25
C ARG A 79 -1.37 -7.78 9.59
N TRP A 80 -1.32 -8.03 8.28
CA TRP A 80 -2.43 -8.67 7.57
C TRP A 80 -2.64 -10.10 8.09
N ASP A 81 -1.58 -10.89 8.23
CA ASP A 81 -1.65 -12.26 8.75
C ASP A 81 -2.25 -12.33 10.16
N GLU A 82 -1.76 -11.49 11.07
CA GLU A 82 -2.27 -11.36 12.43
C GLU A 82 -3.75 -10.98 12.42
N SER A 83 -4.14 -10.05 11.56
CA SER A 83 -5.54 -9.63 11.43
C SER A 83 -6.45 -10.77 10.95
N LEU A 84 -5.96 -11.64 10.05
CA LEU A 84 -6.73 -12.78 9.56
C LEU A 84 -6.92 -13.82 10.66
N LEU A 85 -5.85 -14.17 11.37
CA LEU A 85 -5.87 -15.13 12.47
C LEU A 85 -6.70 -14.65 13.68
N LEU A 86 -6.77 -13.33 13.90
CA LEU A 86 -7.60 -12.77 14.97
C LEU A 86 -9.09 -12.75 14.61
N ARG A 87 -9.43 -12.49 13.34
CA ARG A 87 -10.82 -12.30 12.89
C ARG A 87 -11.53 -13.60 12.57
N TYR A 88 -10.79 -14.65 12.20
CA TYR A 88 -11.33 -15.88 11.65
C TYR A 88 -10.71 -17.10 12.32
N SER A 89 -11.55 -18.06 12.67
CA SER A 89 -11.11 -19.33 13.29
C SER A 89 -10.98 -20.44 12.25
N SER A 90 -11.70 -20.32 11.13
CA SER A 90 -11.70 -21.29 10.04
C SER A 90 -11.82 -20.63 8.65
N VAL A 91 -11.46 -21.36 7.60
CA VAL A 91 -11.71 -20.93 6.21
C VAL A 91 -13.20 -20.74 5.96
N ALA A 92 -14.05 -21.61 6.52
CA ALA A 92 -15.50 -21.52 6.42
C ALA A 92 -16.04 -20.20 7.00
N ASP A 93 -15.43 -19.66 8.07
CA ASP A 93 -15.83 -18.37 8.64
C ASP A 93 -15.62 -17.22 7.63
N ILE A 94 -14.51 -17.28 6.86
CA ILE A 94 -14.18 -16.30 5.83
C ILE A 94 -15.15 -16.43 4.65
N GLU A 95 -15.46 -17.65 4.23
CA GLU A 95 -16.44 -17.92 3.18
C GLU A 95 -17.84 -17.43 3.56
N ASP A 96 -18.26 -17.64 4.80
CA ASP A 96 -19.53 -17.15 5.33
C ASP A 96 -19.57 -15.62 5.37
N ALA A 97 -18.47 -14.98 5.79
CA ALA A 97 -18.33 -13.54 5.74
C ALA A 97 -18.36 -13.00 4.30
N LYS A 98 -17.70 -13.69 3.37
CA LYS A 98 -17.74 -13.39 1.93
C LYS A 98 -19.17 -13.46 1.40
N ARG A 99 -19.90 -14.56 1.67
CA ARG A 99 -21.28 -14.73 1.20
C ARG A 99 -22.19 -13.62 1.72
N ARG A 100 -22.09 -13.27 3.00
CA ARG A 100 -22.83 -12.14 3.60
C ARG A 100 -22.52 -10.81 2.91
N ALA A 101 -21.24 -10.46 2.82
CA ALA A 101 -20.82 -9.20 2.20
C ALA A 101 -21.26 -9.08 0.73
N LEU A 102 -21.11 -10.15 -0.05
CA LEU A 102 -21.56 -10.18 -1.45
C LEU A 102 -23.09 -10.16 -1.58
N GLY A 103 -23.80 -10.80 -0.65
CA GLY A 103 -25.26 -10.76 -0.56
C GLY A 103 -25.78 -9.34 -0.33
N ASP A 104 -25.17 -8.60 0.60
CA ASP A 104 -25.55 -7.21 0.89
C ASP A 104 -25.38 -6.30 -0.33
N ILE A 105 -24.26 -6.44 -1.06
CA ILE A 105 -24.03 -5.69 -2.30
C ILE A 105 -25.04 -6.11 -3.38
N GLN A 106 -25.35 -7.41 -3.49
CA GLN A 106 -26.33 -7.92 -4.44
C GLN A 106 -27.74 -7.37 -4.18
N ILE A 107 -28.16 -7.27 -2.92
CA ILE A 107 -29.45 -6.68 -2.56
C ILE A 107 -29.53 -5.23 -3.06
N ARG A 108 -28.47 -4.44 -2.85
CA ARG A 108 -28.39 -3.05 -3.32
C ARG A 108 -28.47 -2.96 -4.85
N ILE A 109 -27.77 -3.84 -5.56
CA ILE A 109 -27.85 -3.93 -7.03
C ILE A 109 -29.28 -4.25 -7.48
N SER A 110 -29.96 -5.19 -6.82
CA SER A 110 -31.33 -5.56 -7.16
C SER A 110 -32.31 -4.40 -6.96
N ILE A 111 -32.14 -3.59 -5.90
CA ILE A 111 -32.93 -2.38 -5.67
C ILE A 111 -32.71 -1.36 -6.80
N LEU A 112 -31.45 -1.12 -7.18
CA LEU A 112 -31.13 -0.20 -8.29
C LEU A 112 -31.71 -0.69 -9.62
N LYS A 113 -31.65 -2.00 -9.90
CA LYS A 113 -32.26 -2.60 -11.09
C LYS A 113 -33.78 -2.45 -11.10
N GLY A 114 -34.43 -2.56 -9.94
CA GLY A 114 -35.85 -2.27 -9.77
C GLY A 114 -36.20 -0.82 -10.10
N ASN A 115 -35.41 0.14 -9.59
CA ASN A 115 -35.56 1.56 -9.90
C ASN A 115 -35.36 1.84 -11.40
N LEU A 116 -34.30 1.27 -11.99
CA LEU A 116 -34.01 1.39 -13.41
C LEU A 116 -35.19 0.94 -14.27
N ASN A 117 -35.78 -0.21 -13.96
CA ASN A 117 -36.95 -0.73 -14.67
C ASN A 117 -38.15 0.21 -14.55
N TYR A 118 -38.40 0.73 -13.34
CA TYR A 118 -39.46 1.71 -13.11
C TYR A 118 -39.27 2.97 -13.98
N LEU A 119 -38.07 3.54 -14.02
CA LEU A 119 -37.76 4.73 -14.83
C LEU A 119 -37.91 4.44 -16.33
N LYS A 120 -37.45 3.29 -16.82
CA LYS A 120 -37.62 2.87 -18.23
C LYS A 120 -39.09 2.81 -18.63
N THR A 121 -39.93 2.21 -17.79
CA THR A 121 -41.39 2.18 -18.02
C THR A 121 -42.05 3.56 -17.93
N GLN A 122 -41.48 4.53 -17.21
CA GLN A 122 -41.96 5.92 -17.24
C GLN A 122 -41.60 6.60 -18.56
N VAL A 123 -40.36 6.42 -19.04
CA VAL A 123 -39.93 6.94 -20.35
C VAL A 123 -40.82 6.40 -21.46
N GLU A 124 -41.03 5.08 -21.51
CA GLU A 124 -41.87 4.44 -22.53
C GLU A 124 -43.30 5.01 -22.54
N ARG A 125 -43.87 5.28 -21.36
CA ARG A 125 -45.20 5.88 -21.24
C ARG A 125 -45.24 7.32 -21.74
N GLU A 126 -44.24 8.14 -21.41
CA GLU A 126 -44.16 9.53 -21.86
C GLU A 126 -43.89 9.63 -23.37
N GLU A 127 -43.04 8.76 -23.92
CA GLU A 127 -42.79 8.67 -25.35
C GLU A 127 -44.04 8.20 -26.12
N ALA A 128 -44.78 7.22 -25.59
CA ALA A 128 -46.04 6.78 -26.20
C ALA A 128 -47.10 7.89 -26.23
N ARG A 129 -47.18 8.72 -25.17
CA ARG A 129 -48.06 9.90 -25.13
C ARG A 129 -47.64 10.95 -26.15
N ALA A 130 -46.34 11.25 -26.25
CA ALA A 130 -45.80 12.16 -27.25
C ALA A 130 -46.14 11.68 -28.68
N ALA A 131 -45.92 10.41 -28.97
CA ALA A 131 -46.22 9.81 -30.28
C ALA A 131 -47.72 9.81 -30.63
N GLU A 132 -48.62 9.69 -29.65
CA GLU A 132 -50.06 9.83 -29.87
C GLU A 132 -50.46 11.28 -30.22
N MET A 133 -49.84 12.29 -29.59
CA MET A 133 -50.07 13.69 -29.93
C MET A 133 -49.60 14.01 -31.35
N GLU A 134 -48.39 13.56 -31.70
CA GLU A 134 -47.85 13.74 -33.05
C GLU A 134 -48.74 13.08 -34.11
N ARG A 135 -49.26 11.87 -33.85
CA ARG A 135 -50.24 11.20 -34.73
C ARG A 135 -51.55 11.97 -34.90
N ARG A 136 -51.90 12.82 -33.94
CA ARG A 136 -53.06 13.73 -33.99
C ARG A 136 -52.71 15.11 -34.57
N ASN A 137 -51.50 15.29 -35.11
CA ASN A 137 -50.95 16.59 -35.55
C ASN A 137 -50.95 17.65 -34.43
N GLN A 138 -50.77 17.23 -33.18
CA GLN A 138 -50.59 18.11 -32.03
C GLN A 138 -49.11 18.17 -31.67
N ASP A 139 -48.60 19.37 -31.39
CA ASP A 139 -47.23 19.56 -30.97
C ASP A 139 -47.00 19.02 -29.54
N VAL A 140 -45.88 18.30 -29.36
CA VAL A 140 -45.43 17.86 -28.04
C VAL A 140 -44.92 19.07 -27.25
N SER A 141 -45.54 19.34 -26.10
CA SER A 141 -45.17 20.45 -25.23
C SER A 141 -43.70 20.37 -24.78
N GLN A 142 -43.07 21.54 -24.58
CA GLN A 142 -41.68 21.59 -24.09
C GLN A 142 -41.54 20.90 -22.73
N THR A 143 -42.50 21.11 -21.82
CA THR A 143 -42.55 20.45 -20.51
C THR A 143 -42.47 18.92 -20.62
N GLN A 144 -43.13 18.32 -21.62
CA GLN A 144 -43.09 16.88 -21.81
C GLN A 144 -41.74 16.40 -22.37
N LYS A 145 -41.14 17.15 -23.30
CA LYS A 145 -39.78 16.90 -23.79
C LYS A 145 -38.76 16.95 -22.65
N ASP A 146 -38.86 17.95 -21.79
CA ASP A 146 -37.99 18.13 -20.62
C ASP A 146 -38.17 17.01 -19.59
N THR A 147 -39.40 16.52 -19.42
CA THR A 147 -39.73 15.37 -18.56
C THR A 147 -39.04 14.11 -19.07
N ILE A 148 -39.14 13.81 -20.38
CA ILE A 148 -38.48 12.66 -21.00
C ILE A 148 -36.96 12.78 -20.86
N ALA A 149 -36.39 13.95 -21.13
CA ALA A 149 -34.96 14.21 -21.00
C ALA A 149 -34.47 13.98 -19.55
N THR A 150 -35.23 14.46 -18.57
CA THR A 150 -34.94 14.27 -17.14
C THR A 150 -34.96 12.80 -16.76
N LEU A 151 -35.99 12.06 -17.17
CA LEU A 151 -36.09 10.61 -16.91
C LEU A 151 -34.93 9.84 -17.54
N LYS A 152 -34.52 10.19 -18.76
CA LYS A 152 -33.37 9.59 -19.44
C LYS A 152 -32.05 9.88 -18.72
N SER A 153 -31.87 11.09 -18.19
CA SER A 153 -30.71 11.41 -17.35
C SER A 153 -30.68 10.56 -16.08
N GLN A 154 -31.82 10.41 -15.39
CA GLN A 154 -31.91 9.57 -14.20
C GLN A 154 -31.64 8.09 -14.49
N ILE A 155 -32.03 7.59 -15.66
CA ILE A 155 -31.69 6.24 -16.12
C ILE A 155 -30.17 6.09 -16.20
N ALA A 156 -29.49 7.03 -16.86
CA ALA A 156 -28.03 7.00 -16.99
C ALA A 156 -27.34 7.00 -15.62
N ASP A 157 -27.78 7.86 -14.70
CA ASP A 157 -27.25 7.93 -13.34
C ASP A 157 -27.41 6.58 -12.59
N VAL A 158 -28.57 5.94 -12.71
CA VAL A 158 -28.82 4.64 -12.07
C VAL A 158 -27.99 3.52 -12.71
N GLU A 159 -27.81 3.54 -14.03
CA GLU A 159 -26.95 2.58 -14.74
C GLU A 159 -25.49 2.69 -14.29
N ASP A 160 -24.97 3.91 -14.13
CA ASP A 160 -23.63 4.16 -13.59
C ASP A 160 -23.50 3.66 -12.16
N LEU A 161 -24.50 3.91 -11.30
CA LEU A 161 -24.51 3.40 -9.93
C LEU A 161 -24.50 1.86 -9.90
N ILE A 162 -25.27 1.19 -10.77
CA ILE A 162 -25.24 -0.27 -10.89
C ILE A 162 -23.82 -0.73 -11.29
N ALA A 163 -23.21 -0.10 -12.29
CA ALA A 163 -21.86 -0.45 -12.73
C ALA A 163 -20.81 -0.28 -11.63
N ILE A 164 -20.93 0.75 -10.80
CA ILE A 164 -20.06 0.95 -9.63
C ILE A 164 -20.26 -0.18 -8.62
N ARG A 165 -21.50 -0.56 -8.29
CA ARG A 165 -21.78 -1.64 -7.33
C ARG A 165 -21.35 -3.02 -7.84
N GLU A 166 -21.49 -3.30 -9.13
CA GLU A 166 -20.97 -4.54 -9.72
C GLU A 166 -19.42 -4.60 -9.65
N ARG A 167 -18.74 -3.46 -9.85
CA ARG A 167 -17.29 -3.35 -9.63
C ARG A 167 -16.91 -3.59 -8.17
N GLU A 168 -17.65 -2.97 -7.25
CA GLU A 168 -17.47 -3.15 -5.80
C GLU A 168 -17.65 -4.62 -5.40
N LYS A 169 -18.67 -5.30 -5.94
CA LYS A 169 -18.92 -6.73 -5.72
C LYS A 169 -17.73 -7.58 -6.18
N SER A 170 -17.21 -7.31 -7.38
CA SER A 170 -16.05 -8.01 -7.93
C SER A 170 -14.78 -7.77 -7.10
N GLN A 171 -14.51 -6.54 -6.70
CA GLN A 171 -13.36 -6.19 -5.87
C GLN A 171 -13.45 -6.82 -4.48
N THR A 172 -14.64 -6.82 -3.88
CA THR A 172 -14.91 -7.46 -2.59
C THR A 172 -14.69 -8.96 -2.67
N ALA A 173 -15.19 -9.62 -3.73
CA ALA A 173 -14.97 -11.04 -3.95
C ALA A 173 -13.47 -11.36 -4.04
N LYS A 174 -12.71 -10.63 -4.86
CA LYS A 174 -11.26 -10.78 -5.01
C LYS A 174 -10.51 -10.57 -3.69
N ARG A 175 -10.94 -9.61 -2.87
CA ARG A 175 -10.34 -9.38 -1.56
C ARG A 175 -10.51 -10.59 -0.66
N PHE A 176 -11.73 -11.11 -0.55
CA PHE A 176 -12.00 -12.31 0.25
C PHE A 176 -11.26 -13.55 -0.30
N ASP A 177 -11.13 -13.69 -1.62
CA ASP A 177 -10.37 -14.80 -2.21
C ASP A 177 -8.88 -14.76 -1.83
N ARG A 178 -8.30 -13.56 -1.75
CA ARG A 178 -6.93 -13.38 -1.23
C ARG A 178 -6.85 -13.69 0.25
N ASP A 179 -7.82 -13.24 1.05
CA ASP A 179 -7.88 -13.53 2.49
C ASP A 179 -7.98 -15.04 2.76
N ILE A 180 -8.85 -15.76 2.02
CA ILE A 180 -8.99 -17.23 2.09
C ILE A 180 -7.68 -17.91 1.73
N SER A 181 -7.09 -17.55 0.59
CA SER A 181 -5.84 -18.15 0.12
C SER A 181 -4.71 -17.94 1.14
N ARG A 182 -4.61 -16.74 1.69
CA ARG A 182 -3.58 -16.41 2.69
C ARG A 182 -3.81 -17.16 4.00
N PHE A 183 -5.04 -17.16 4.50
CA PHE A 183 -5.38 -17.83 5.76
C PHE A 183 -5.14 -19.34 5.69
N SER A 184 -5.50 -19.99 4.58
CA SER A 184 -5.20 -21.41 4.34
C SER A 184 -3.70 -21.70 4.40
N ALA A 185 -2.87 -20.86 3.75
CA ALA A 185 -1.42 -21.00 3.80
C ALA A 185 -0.86 -20.79 5.22
N LEU A 186 -1.44 -19.88 6.00
CA LEU A 186 -1.06 -19.67 7.40
C LEU A 186 -1.35 -20.91 8.25
N LEU A 187 -2.55 -21.49 8.12
CA LEU A 187 -2.92 -22.72 8.84
C LEU A 187 -2.00 -23.89 8.51
N GLU A 188 -1.67 -24.08 7.22
CA GLU A 188 -0.74 -25.13 6.79
C GLU A 188 0.67 -24.91 7.36
N SER A 189 1.14 -23.67 7.40
CA SER A 189 2.46 -23.33 7.96
C SER A 189 2.53 -23.55 9.48
N ILE A 190 1.44 -23.29 10.20
CA ILE A 190 1.34 -23.52 11.65
C ILE A 190 1.25 -25.01 11.94
N GLY A 191 0.47 -25.76 11.15
CA GLY A 191 0.33 -27.21 11.28
C GLY A 191 1.66 -27.94 11.08
N ARG A 192 2.49 -27.51 10.11
CA ARG A 192 3.83 -28.09 9.86
C ARG A 192 4.86 -27.80 10.96
N ARG A 193 4.63 -26.81 11.82
CA ARG A 193 5.53 -26.43 12.92
C ARG A 193 5.20 -27.13 14.24
N ARG A 194 4.10 -27.87 14.31
CA ARG A 194 3.69 -28.68 15.46
C ARG A 194 4.03 -30.14 15.22
#